data_AF-A0A454XXT9-F1
#
_entry.id   AF-A0A454XXT9-F1
#
_cell.length_a   1.000
_cell.length_b   1.000
_cell.length_c   1.000
_cell.angle_alpha   90.00
_cell.angle_beta   90.00
_cell.angle_gamma   90.00
#
_symmetry.space_group_name_H-M   'P 1'
#
loop_
_entity.id
_entity.type
_entity.pdbx_description
1 polymer ?
#
loop_
_entity_poly.entity_id
_entity_poly.type
_entity_poly.pdbx_seq_one_letter_code
_entity_poly.pdbx_strand_id
1 'polypeptide(L)'
;MSAPTPEQIEKWKAGRAILKVNPTILDASIGKLSAAAQVPAKKFRDLMLSDEQDPAKMQALGATIKEGISEDIKKELEAHKAEVHKVLGIPA
;
A
#
# COMPACT_ATOMS: atom_id res chain seq x y z
N MET A 1 -9.27 -5.93 15.61
CA MET A 1 -8.52 -6.59 14.51
C MET A 1 -7.49 -7.49 15.16
N SER A 2 -7.44 -8.77 14.81
CA SER A 2 -6.40 -9.67 15.31
C SER A 2 -5.04 -9.28 14.73
N ALA A 3 -3.95 -9.53 15.45
CA ALA A 3 -2.60 -9.34 14.92
C ALA A 3 -2.39 -10.18 13.65
N PRO A 4 -1.62 -9.70 12.66
CA PRO A 4 -1.34 -10.46 11.45
C PRO A 4 -0.60 -11.76 11.76
N THR A 5 -0.93 -12.84 11.05
CA THR A 5 -0.26 -14.13 11.20
C THR A 5 1.17 -14.08 10.65
N PRO A 6 2.07 -15.01 11.07
CA PRO A 6 3.43 -15.10 10.50
C PRO A 6 3.43 -15.19 8.97
N GLU A 7 2.53 -15.99 8.40
CA GLU A 7 2.39 -16.13 6.95
C GLU A 7 2.01 -14.83 6.25
N GLN A 8 1.13 -14.02 6.86
CA GLN A 8 0.78 -12.70 6.33
C GLN A 8 1.97 -11.74 6.37
N ILE A 9 2.76 -11.78 7.45
CA ILE A 9 3.97 -10.97 7.59
C ILE A 9 5.01 -11.37 6.54
N GLU A 10 5.23 -12.66 6.29
CA GLU A 10 6.16 -13.15 5.27
C GLU A 10 5.73 -12.74 3.86
N LYS A 11 4.45 -12.91 3.51
CA LYS A 11 3.94 -12.48 2.19
C LYS A 11 4.01 -10.96 2.02
N TRP A 12 3.75 -10.19 3.07
CA TRP A 12 3.94 -8.74 3.04
C TRP A 12 5.40 -8.34 2.78
N LYS A 13 6.35 -8.97 3.48
CA LYS A 13 7.79 -8.77 3.25
C LYS A 13 8.20 -9.14 1.83
N ALA A 14 7.71 -10.26 1.31
CA ALA A 14 7.96 -10.69 -0.07
C ALA A 14 7.44 -9.68 -1.10
N GLY A 15 6.21 -9.19 -0.92
CA GLY A 15 5.65 -8.15 -1.79
C GLY A 15 6.45 -6.84 -1.77
N ARG A 16 6.94 -6.43 -0.60
CA ARG A 16 7.85 -5.28 -0.48
C ARG A 16 9.18 -5.52 -1.18
N ALA A 17 9.73 -6.74 -1.09
CA ALA A 17 10.97 -7.08 -1.80
C ALA A 17 10.78 -6.97 -3.32
N ILE A 18 9.66 -7.46 -3.86
CA ILE A 18 9.30 -7.29 -5.28
C ILE A 18 9.26 -5.81 -5.66
N LEU A 19 8.57 -5.00 -4.85
CA LEU A 19 8.48 -3.57 -5.11
C LEU A 19 9.84 -2.87 -5.02
N LYS A 20 10.73 -3.27 -4.09
CA LYS A 20 12.10 -2.71 -4.01
C LYS A 20 12.95 -3.04 -5.23
N VAL A 21 12.77 -4.22 -5.82
CA VAL A 21 13.46 -4.63 -7.06
C VAL A 21 12.93 -3.85 -8.28
N ASN A 22 11.63 -3.57 -8.32
CA ASN A 22 11.01 -2.79 -9.39
C ASN A 22 10.08 -1.69 -8.81
N PRO A 23 10.65 -0.55 -8.38
CA PRO A 23 9.89 0.52 -7.71
C PRO A 23 8.77 1.12 -8.54
N THR A 24 8.86 1.02 -9.87
CA THR A 24 7.90 1.61 -10.81
C THR A 24 6.77 0.64 -11.20
N ILE A 25 6.75 -0.59 -10.65
CA ILE A 25 5.73 -1.61 -11.01
C ILE A 25 4.29 -1.15 -10.75
N LEU A 26 4.10 -0.21 -9.83
CA LEU A 26 2.79 0.36 -9.49
C LEU A 26 2.47 1.66 -10.23
N ASP A 27 3.40 2.24 -10.99
CA ASP A 27 3.20 3.58 -11.56
C ASP A 27 2.05 3.61 -12.57
N ALA A 28 1.92 2.56 -13.38
CA ALA A 28 0.82 2.42 -14.33
C ALA A 28 -0.54 2.24 -13.64
N SER A 29 -0.61 1.53 -12.51
CA SER A 29 -1.87 1.38 -11.77
C SER A 29 -2.24 2.65 -11.03
N ILE A 30 -1.26 3.32 -10.42
CA ILE A 30 -1.44 4.63 -9.78
C ILE A 30 -1.92 5.65 -10.83
N GLY A 31 -1.37 5.65 -12.04
CA GLY A 31 -1.76 6.57 -13.11
C GLY A 31 -3.21 6.45 -13.57
N LYS A 32 -3.90 5.34 -13.27
CA LYS A 32 -5.33 5.14 -13.56
C LYS A 32 -6.25 5.76 -12.52
N LEU A 33 -5.72 6.15 -11.37
CA LEU A 33 -6.49 6.77 -10.29
C LEU A 33 -6.81 8.23 -10.61
N SER A 34 -7.86 8.75 -9.97
CA SER A 34 -8.15 10.17 -9.94
C SER A 34 -6.94 10.97 -9.45
N ALA A 35 -6.77 12.21 -9.95
CA ALA A 35 -5.64 13.05 -9.57
C ALA A 35 -5.52 13.23 -8.04
N ALA A 36 -6.65 13.29 -7.35
CA ALA A 36 -6.71 13.36 -5.88
C ALA A 36 -6.26 12.07 -5.18
N ALA A 37 -6.55 10.89 -5.76
CA ALA A 37 -6.14 9.60 -5.22
C ALA A 37 -4.68 9.22 -5.55
N GLN A 38 -4.12 9.78 -6.63
CA GLN A 38 -2.72 9.51 -7.01
C GLN A 38 -1.73 9.91 -5.93
N VAL A 39 -1.95 11.03 -5.24
CA VAL A 39 -1.07 11.52 -4.17
C VAL A 39 -1.00 10.53 -2.99
N PRO A 40 -2.11 10.14 -2.33
CA PRO A 40 -2.06 9.16 -1.26
C PRO A 40 -1.59 7.77 -1.74
N ALA A 41 -1.92 7.35 -2.97
CA ALA A 41 -1.43 6.08 -3.52
C ALA A 41 0.11 6.05 -3.66
N LYS A 42 0.72 7.16 -4.12
CA LYS A 42 2.19 7.31 -4.15
C LYS A 42 2.78 7.26 -2.74
N LYS A 43 2.18 7.96 -1.77
CA LYS A 43 2.62 7.88 -0.36
C LYS A 43 2.57 6.45 0.20
N PHE A 44 1.56 5.66 -0.16
CA PHE A 44 1.51 4.24 0.22
C PHE A 44 2.63 3.42 -0.43
N ARG A 45 2.88 3.61 -1.73
CA ARG A 45 4.02 2.97 -2.42
C ARG A 45 5.33 3.34 -1.74
N ASP A 46 5.54 4.60 -1.44
CA ASP A 46 6.77 5.10 -0.82
C ASP A 46 6.95 4.54 0.60
N LEU A 47 5.85 4.41 1.37
CA LEU A 47 5.86 3.72 2.66
C LEU A 47 6.29 2.24 2.53
N MET A 48 5.81 1.53 1.51
CA MET A 48 6.23 0.15 1.25
C MET A 48 7.69 0.04 0.81
N LEU A 49 8.20 1.05 0.09
CA LEU A 49 9.61 1.14 -0.32
C LEU A 49 10.54 1.54 0.82
N SER A 50 10.03 2.17 1.88
CA SER A 50 10.83 2.59 3.03
C SER A 50 11.54 1.43 3.74
N ASP A 51 12.42 1.75 4.68
CA ASP A 51 13.06 0.76 5.55
C ASP A 51 12.29 0.49 6.85
N GLU A 52 11.13 1.14 7.05
CA GLU A 52 10.30 0.89 8.23
C GLU A 52 9.81 -0.57 8.23
N GLN A 53 9.98 -1.26 9.35
CA GLN A 53 9.59 -2.67 9.54
C GLN A 53 8.62 -2.85 10.71
N ASP A 54 8.47 -1.84 11.56
CA ASP A 54 7.56 -1.87 12.70
C ASP A 54 6.10 -1.82 12.19
N PRO A 55 5.31 -2.88 12.41
CA PRO A 55 3.94 -2.95 11.92
C PRO A 55 3.04 -1.85 12.49
N ALA A 56 3.25 -1.45 13.74
CA ALA A 56 2.46 -0.41 14.40
C ALA A 56 2.77 0.97 13.79
N LYS A 57 4.05 1.27 13.51
CA LYS A 57 4.44 2.50 12.81
C LYS A 57 3.94 2.52 11.37
N MET A 58 4.05 1.41 10.64
CA MET A 58 3.50 1.29 9.27
C MET A 58 1.99 1.55 9.26
N GLN A 59 1.26 0.98 10.23
CA GLN A 59 -0.18 1.21 10.37
C GLN A 59 -0.49 2.67 10.70
N ALA A 60 0.26 3.29 11.61
CA ALA A 60 0.09 4.70 11.96
C ALA A 60 0.33 5.63 10.75
N LEU A 61 1.44 5.42 10.03
CA LEU A 61 1.75 6.17 8.81
C LEU A 61 0.68 5.98 7.74
N GLY A 62 0.20 4.74 7.57
CA GLY A 62 -0.90 4.44 6.66
C GLY A 62 -2.22 5.14 7.06
N ALA A 63 -2.50 5.27 8.36
CA ALA A 63 -3.65 6.03 8.85
C ALA A 63 -3.51 7.53 8.56
N THR A 64 -2.32 8.10 8.78
CA THR A 64 -2.03 9.51 8.44
C THR A 64 -2.18 9.80 6.95
N ILE A 65 -1.82 8.86 6.07
CA ILE A 65 -2.03 9.02 4.61
C ILE A 65 -3.54 9.12 4.27
N LYS A 66 -4.39 8.44 5.05
CA LYS A 66 -5.86 8.44 4.90
C LYS A 66 -6.55 9.58 5.67
N GLU A 67 -5.80 10.39 6.40
CA GLU A 67 -6.34 11.53 7.12
C GLU A 67 -6.68 12.66 6.15
N GLY A 68 -7.85 13.27 6.30
CA GLY A 68 -8.27 14.42 5.50
C GLY A 68 -8.64 14.11 4.04
N ILE A 69 -8.63 12.85 3.59
CA ILE A 69 -9.17 12.47 2.27
C ILE A 69 -10.66 12.12 2.36
N SER A 70 -11.42 12.43 1.30
CA SER A 70 -12.85 12.13 1.25
C SER A 70 -13.13 10.62 1.20
N GLU A 71 -14.36 10.23 1.55
CA GLU A 71 -14.79 8.82 1.50
C GLU A 71 -14.69 8.22 0.08
N ASP A 72 -14.93 9.02 -0.97
CA ASP A 72 -14.80 8.57 -2.35
C ASP A 72 -13.35 8.19 -2.69
N ILE A 73 -12.39 9.02 -2.25
CA ILE A 73 -10.95 8.73 -2.43
C ILE A 73 -10.54 7.50 -1.60
N LYS A 74 -11.09 7.32 -0.39
CA LYS A 74 -10.82 6.11 0.40
C LYS A 74 -11.30 4.85 -0.31
N LYS A 75 -12.51 4.86 -0.88
CA LYS A 75 -13.05 3.72 -1.64
C LYS A 75 -12.20 3.41 -2.86
N GLU A 76 -11.78 4.44 -3.59
CA GLU A 76 -10.88 4.30 -4.73
C GLU A 76 -9.54 3.67 -4.33
N LEU A 77 -8.94 4.12 -3.23
CA LEU A 77 -7.68 3.56 -2.70
C LEU A 77 -7.83 2.13 -2.18
N GLU A 78 -8.96 1.75 -1.56
CA GLU A 78 -9.19 0.36 -1.16
C GLU A 78 -9.35 -0.56 -2.38
N ALA A 79 -9.98 -0.09 -3.46
CA ALA A 79 -10.01 -0.82 -4.72
C ALA A 79 -8.61 -0.96 -5.33
N HIS A 80 -7.80 0.11 -5.32
CA HIS A 80 -6.40 0.09 -5.77
C HIS A 80 -5.54 -0.87 -4.92
N LYS A 81 -5.75 -0.92 -3.61
CA LYS A 81 -5.05 -1.82 -2.69
C LYS A 81 -5.19 -3.28 -3.11
N ALA A 82 -6.39 -3.71 -3.55
CA ALA A 82 -6.59 -5.07 -4.06
C ALA A 82 -5.74 -5.35 -5.32
N GLU A 83 -5.62 -4.37 -6.22
CA GLU A 83 -4.74 -4.47 -7.39
C GLU A 83 -3.26 -4.53 -6.99
N VAL A 84 -2.83 -3.68 -6.04
CA VAL A 84 -1.46 -3.71 -5.48
C VAL A 84 -1.14 -5.07 -4.85
N HIS A 85 -2.06 -5.61 -4.06
CA HIS A 85 -1.93 -6.92 -3.43
C HIS A 85 -1.73 -8.01 -4.49
N LYS A 86 -2.54 -7.99 -5.56
CA LYS A 86 -2.41 -8.92 -6.68
C LYS A 86 -1.06 -8.78 -7.40
N VAL A 87 -0.63 -7.56 -7.70
CA VAL A 87 0.66 -7.28 -8.40
C VAL A 87 1.85 -7.74 -7.57
N LEU A 88 1.78 -7.58 -6.23
CA LEU A 88 2.87 -7.91 -5.32
C LEU A 88 2.76 -9.31 -4.69
N GLY A 89 1.73 -10.09 -5.03
CA GLY A 89 1.51 -11.43 -4.46
C GLY A 89 1.16 -11.43 -2.96
N ILE A 90 0.64 -10.31 -2.44
CA ILE A 90 0.21 -10.17 -1.05
C ILE A 90 -1.25 -10.66 -0.94
N PRO A 91 -1.58 -11.53 0.03
CA PRO A 91 -2.96 -11.99 0.23
C PRO A 91 -3.86 -10.82 0.66
N ALA A 92 -5.10 -10.82 0.20
CA ALA A 92 -6.13 -9.83 0.55
C ALA A 92 -6.57 -9.96 2.02
#